data_AF-A0A6I0EQB0-F1
#
_entry.id   AF-A0A6I0EQB0-F1
#
_cell.length_a   1.000
_cell.length_b   1.000
_cell.length_c   1.000
_cell.angle_alpha   90.00
_cell.angle_beta   90.00
_cell.angle_gamma   90.00
#
_symmetry.space_group_name_H-M   'P 1'
#
loop_
_entity.id
_entity.type
_entity.pdbx_description
1 polymer ?
#
loop_
_entity_poly.entity_id
_entity_poly.type
_entity_poly.pdbx_seq_one_letter_code
_entity_poly.pdbx_strand_id
1 'polypeptide(L)'
;MTPLSSSLSGSARDDVRARRPLATVITLAAVCFLFLSLAIGHPSVEILSVLFDLTSLIITAGGTFTLLLLAFGARGFIDTCSCLASGEHSTRNAASAREFLRFAATASLMCGLFGTLAGAVMVLRGLADPAALGPAVALVLLSQIYGVVQASLCWCAMIRVGRNVADDGRRGGREFAEASSACLVGVMSITGIFVLVWQALGAA
;
A
#
# COMPACT_ATOMS: atom_id res chain seq x y z
N MET A 1 31.69 33.36 20.20
CA MET A 1 30.24 33.10 20.35
C MET A 1 29.75 32.28 19.17
N THR A 2 29.78 30.94 19.23
CA THR A 2 29.02 30.05 18.32
C THR A 2 29.00 28.59 18.83
N PRO A 3 28.27 28.25 19.92
CA PRO A 3 27.93 26.86 20.23
C PRO A 3 26.48 26.49 19.84
N LEU A 4 25.72 27.37 19.17
CA LEU A 4 24.28 27.16 18.91
C LEU A 4 23.94 26.27 17.70
N SER A 5 24.83 26.10 16.73
CA SER A 5 24.52 25.32 15.50
C SER A 5 24.59 23.79 15.72
N SER A 6 25.45 23.32 16.62
CA SER A 6 25.58 21.88 16.92
C SER A 6 24.36 21.36 17.69
N SER A 7 23.85 22.14 18.64
CA SER A 7 22.67 21.81 19.47
C SER A 7 21.36 21.75 18.67
N LEU A 8 21.14 22.71 17.75
CA LEU A 8 19.97 22.68 16.85
C LEU A 8 19.99 21.48 15.87
N SER A 9 21.18 21.02 15.46
CA SER A 9 21.29 19.84 14.58
C SER A 9 21.02 18.50 15.29
N GLY A 10 21.20 18.47 16.62
CA GLY A 10 20.87 17.32 17.47
C GLY A 10 19.37 17.21 17.69
N SER A 11 18.74 18.30 18.16
CA SER A 11 17.29 18.36 18.40
C SER A 11 16.44 18.00 17.17
N ALA A 12 16.82 18.52 15.98
CA ALA A 12 16.13 18.18 14.74
C ALA A 12 16.33 16.71 14.30
N ARG A 13 17.49 16.10 14.61
CA ARG A 13 17.75 14.67 14.33
C ARG A 13 16.97 13.75 15.27
N ASP A 14 16.83 14.14 16.52
CA ASP A 14 16.11 13.39 17.55
C ASP A 14 14.60 13.39 17.28
N ASP A 15 14.04 14.53 16.87
CA ASP A 15 12.63 14.69 16.50
C ASP A 15 12.26 13.84 15.26
N VAL A 16 13.15 13.79 14.27
CA VAL A 16 13.00 12.92 13.09
C VAL A 16 13.17 11.44 13.46
N ARG A 17 13.98 11.08 14.46
CA ARG A 17 14.15 9.69 14.91
C ARG A 17 12.96 9.18 15.72
N ALA A 18 12.33 10.04 16.52
CA ALA A 18 11.13 9.75 17.30
C ALA A 18 9.87 9.56 16.44
N ARG A 19 9.76 10.26 15.30
CA ARG A 19 8.61 10.16 14.37
C ARG A 19 8.60 8.90 13.49
N ARG A 20 9.73 8.18 13.39
CA ARG A 20 9.93 7.01 12.51
C ARG A 20 9.18 5.72 12.89
N PRO A 21 9.16 5.24 14.15
CA PRO A 21 8.34 4.09 14.52
C PRO A 21 6.85 4.39 14.40
N LEU A 22 6.49 5.66 14.53
CA LEU A 22 5.12 6.15 14.51
C LEU A 22 4.47 5.91 13.13
N ALA A 23 5.19 6.09 12.02
CA ALA A 23 4.63 5.85 10.69
C ALA A 23 4.34 4.36 10.41
N THR A 24 5.28 3.46 10.73
CA THR A 24 5.05 2.01 10.58
C THR A 24 3.92 1.51 11.47
N VAL A 25 3.79 2.09 12.67
CA VAL A 25 2.70 1.78 13.60
C VAL A 25 1.36 2.34 13.10
N ILE A 26 1.33 3.55 12.56
CA ILE A 26 0.13 4.14 11.95
C ILE A 26 -0.35 3.31 10.77
N THR A 27 0.54 2.91 9.85
CA THR A 27 0.16 2.11 8.68
C THR A 27 -0.32 0.72 9.09
N LEU A 28 0.36 0.06 10.04
CA LEU A 28 -0.09 -1.23 10.57
C LEU A 28 -1.47 -1.11 11.27
N ALA A 29 -1.66 -0.05 12.05
CA ALA A 29 -2.94 0.24 12.71
C ALA A 29 -4.05 0.53 11.69
N ALA A 30 -3.76 1.25 10.60
CA ALA A 30 -4.71 1.50 9.51
C ALA A 30 -5.13 0.20 8.79
N VAL A 31 -4.18 -0.70 8.52
CA VAL A 31 -4.48 -2.03 7.96
C VAL A 31 -5.32 -2.85 8.94
N CYS A 32 -4.93 -2.90 10.22
CA CYS A 32 -5.75 -3.56 11.25
C CYS A 32 -7.16 -2.97 11.36
N PHE A 33 -7.30 -1.65 11.26
CA PHE A 33 -8.60 -0.97 11.29
C PHE A 33 -9.45 -1.33 10.07
N LEU A 34 -8.85 -1.44 8.89
CA LEU A 34 -9.54 -1.90 7.68
C LEU A 34 -10.06 -3.33 7.83
N PHE A 35 -9.23 -4.25 8.35
CA PHE A 35 -9.67 -5.63 8.64
C PHE A 35 -10.73 -5.67 9.76
N LEU A 36 -10.60 -4.84 10.79
CA LEU A 36 -11.57 -4.74 11.88
C LEU A 36 -12.92 -4.20 11.38
N SER A 37 -12.92 -3.22 10.48
CA SER A 37 -14.12 -2.68 9.83
C SER A 37 -14.85 -3.76 9.01
N LEU A 38 -14.10 -4.60 8.30
CA LEU A 38 -14.67 -5.75 7.58
C LEU A 38 -15.26 -6.79 8.54
N ALA A 39 -14.64 -7.00 9.70
CA ALA A 39 -15.11 -7.94 10.71
C ALA A 39 -16.38 -7.47 11.45
N ILE A 40 -16.60 -6.15 11.61
CA ILE A 40 -17.78 -5.60 12.30
C ILE A 40 -19.03 -5.62 11.40
N GLY A 41 -18.87 -5.54 10.07
CA GLY A 41 -19.99 -5.40 9.12
C GLY A 41 -20.81 -6.67 8.86
N HIS A 42 -20.28 -7.87 9.11
CA HIS A 42 -20.99 -9.14 8.89
C HIS A 42 -20.36 -10.27 9.73
N PRO A 43 -21.10 -10.97 10.60
CA PRO A 43 -20.55 -11.98 11.51
C PRO A 43 -20.34 -13.38 10.90
N SER A 44 -20.24 -13.53 9.57
CA SER A 44 -20.17 -14.84 8.91
C SER A 44 -18.85 -15.09 8.16
N VAL A 45 -18.28 -16.29 8.39
CA VAL A 45 -17.06 -16.86 7.77
C VAL A 45 -17.10 -16.99 6.23
N GLU A 46 -18.21 -16.65 5.58
CA GLU A 46 -18.37 -16.64 4.12
C GLU A 46 -17.65 -15.48 3.41
N ILE A 47 -17.25 -14.43 4.15
CA ILE A 47 -16.45 -13.33 3.58
C ILE A 47 -15.09 -13.81 3.11
N LEU A 48 -14.49 -14.84 3.73
CA LEU A 48 -13.15 -15.27 3.32
C LEU A 48 -13.12 -15.77 1.88
N SER A 49 -14.18 -16.46 1.43
CA SER A 49 -14.34 -16.88 0.04
C SER A 49 -14.63 -15.73 -0.92
N VAL A 50 -15.35 -14.69 -0.48
CA VAL A 50 -15.62 -13.50 -1.29
C VAL A 50 -14.40 -12.60 -1.36
N LEU A 51 -13.66 -12.46 -0.27
CA LEU A 51 -12.43 -11.68 -0.20
C LEU A 51 -11.41 -12.33 -1.12
N PHE A 52 -11.09 -13.62 -0.94
CA PHE A 52 -10.10 -14.34 -1.74
C PHE A 52 -10.61 -14.74 -3.13
N ASP A 53 -11.05 -13.76 -3.93
CA ASP A 53 -11.21 -13.94 -5.36
C ASP A 53 -9.85 -14.05 -6.05
N LEU A 54 -9.61 -15.23 -6.61
CA LEU A 54 -8.38 -15.54 -7.33
C LEU A 54 -8.17 -14.59 -8.52
N THR A 55 -9.25 -14.13 -9.15
CA THR A 55 -9.17 -13.24 -10.33
C THR A 55 -8.58 -11.89 -9.94
N SER A 56 -9.14 -11.26 -8.91
CA SER A 56 -8.67 -9.98 -8.38
C SER A 56 -7.24 -10.06 -7.85
N LEU A 57 -6.86 -11.20 -7.24
CA LEU A 57 -5.53 -11.44 -6.70
C LEU A 57 -4.49 -11.62 -7.82
N ILE A 58 -4.82 -12.36 -8.89
CA ILE A 58 -3.95 -12.51 -10.06
C ILE A 58 -3.75 -11.16 -10.77
N ILE A 59 -4.81 -10.37 -10.93
CA ILE A 59 -4.71 -9.05 -11.58
C ILE A 59 -3.81 -8.12 -10.76
N THR A 60 -4.06 -8.04 -9.45
CA THR A 60 -3.34 -7.09 -8.60
C THR A 60 -1.92 -7.58 -8.28
N ALA A 61 -1.78 -8.74 -7.64
CA ALA A 61 -0.48 -9.25 -7.22
C ALA A 61 0.36 -9.73 -8.41
N GLY A 62 -0.25 -10.49 -9.34
CA GLY A 62 0.41 -10.98 -10.54
C GLY A 62 0.78 -9.87 -11.51
N GLY A 63 -0.10 -8.88 -11.72
CA GLY A 63 0.19 -7.70 -12.54
C GLY A 63 1.34 -6.87 -11.98
N THR A 64 1.32 -6.62 -10.66
CA THR A 64 2.40 -5.87 -9.99
C THR A 64 3.73 -6.62 -10.08
N PHE A 65 3.73 -7.93 -9.82
CA PHE A 65 4.93 -8.76 -9.90
C PHE A 65 5.48 -8.82 -11.33
N THR A 66 4.62 -8.94 -12.33
CA THR A 66 5.00 -8.96 -13.74
C THR A 66 5.62 -7.63 -14.17
N LEU A 67 5.00 -6.50 -13.81
CA LEU A 67 5.55 -5.16 -14.09
C LEU A 67 6.90 -4.94 -13.40
N LEU A 68 7.07 -5.45 -12.18
CA LEU A 68 8.34 -5.37 -11.46
C LEU A 68 9.44 -6.17 -12.17
N LEU A 69 9.13 -7.39 -12.63
CA LEU A 69 10.08 -8.20 -13.37
C LEU A 69 10.43 -7.58 -14.72
N LEU A 70 9.47 -6.93 -15.39
CA LEU A 70 9.72 -6.22 -16.64
C LEU A 70 10.61 -4.99 -16.44
N ALA A 71 10.44 -4.25 -15.34
CA ALA A 71 11.20 -3.02 -15.08
C ALA A 71 12.59 -3.27 -14.48
N PHE A 72 12.74 -4.23 -13.56
CA PHE A 72 13.98 -4.43 -12.78
C PHE A 72 14.60 -5.83 -12.95
N GLY A 73 13.89 -6.77 -13.57
CA GLY A 73 14.32 -8.16 -13.72
C GLY A 73 14.27 -8.98 -12.42
N ALA A 74 14.51 -10.29 -12.55
CA ALA A 74 14.52 -11.22 -11.42
C ALA A 74 15.68 -10.97 -10.44
N ARG A 75 16.80 -10.42 -10.92
CA ARG A 75 17.96 -10.09 -10.09
C ARG A 75 17.64 -8.95 -9.11
N GLY A 76 16.99 -7.88 -9.58
CA GLY A 76 16.58 -6.76 -8.73
C GLY A 76 15.57 -7.16 -7.64
N PHE A 77 14.70 -8.13 -7.94
CA PHE A 77 13.79 -8.71 -6.95
C PHE A 77 14.56 -9.49 -5.86
N ILE A 78 15.46 -10.40 -6.26
CA ILE A 78 16.25 -11.20 -5.31
C ILE A 78 17.11 -10.29 -4.43
N ASP A 79 17.78 -9.29 -5.03
CA ASP A 79 18.60 -8.33 -4.29
C ASP A 79 17.78 -7.55 -3.25
N THR A 80 16.56 -7.14 -3.61
CA THR A 80 15.65 -6.44 -2.69
C THR A 80 15.20 -7.34 -1.55
N CYS A 81 14.82 -8.60 -1.85
CA CYS A 81 14.43 -9.59 -0.85
C CYS A 81 15.59 -9.93 0.09
N SER A 82 16.80 -10.13 -0.43
CA SER A 82 18.01 -10.36 0.36
C SER A 82 18.34 -9.15 1.23
N CYS A 83 18.20 -7.92 0.72
CA CYS A 83 18.37 -6.71 1.54
C CYS A 83 17.33 -6.59 2.66
N LEU A 84 16.10 -7.09 2.46
CA LEU A 84 15.09 -7.15 3.51
C LEU A 84 15.40 -8.22 4.58
N ALA A 85 15.91 -9.37 4.16
CA ALA A 85 16.13 -10.53 5.03
C ALA A 85 17.44 -10.45 5.82
N SER A 86 18.54 -10.07 5.17
CA SER A 86 19.89 -10.12 5.76
C SER A 86 20.19 -8.95 6.69
N GLY A 87 19.48 -7.83 6.57
CA GLY A 87 19.74 -6.62 7.39
C GLY A 87 21.14 -6.01 7.21
N GLU A 88 21.99 -6.56 6.33
CA GLU A 88 23.27 -5.99 5.92
C GLU A 88 23.06 -5.01 4.78
N HIS A 89 23.36 -3.74 5.06
CA HIS A 89 23.07 -2.64 4.14
C HIS A 89 24.35 -2.08 3.54
N SER A 90 24.76 -2.64 2.40
CA SER A 90 25.62 -1.91 1.49
C SER A 90 24.81 -0.73 0.91
N THR A 91 25.31 0.50 1.05
CA THR A 91 24.60 1.75 0.68
C THR A 91 24.11 1.73 -0.77
N ARG A 92 24.84 1.07 -1.67
CA ARG A 92 24.49 0.87 -3.08
C ARG A 92 23.27 -0.04 -3.26
N ASN A 93 23.19 -1.16 -2.53
CA ASN A 93 22.09 -2.11 -2.65
C ASN A 93 20.80 -1.56 -2.01
N ALA A 94 20.93 -0.78 -0.95
CA ALA A 94 19.80 -0.13 -0.29
C ALA A 94 19.11 0.93 -1.18
N ALA A 95 19.88 1.64 -2.02
CA ALA A 95 19.31 2.60 -2.97
C ALA A 95 18.49 1.89 -4.06
N SER A 96 19.02 0.83 -4.67
CA SER A 96 18.32 0.03 -5.68
C SER A 96 17.06 -0.64 -5.11
N ALA A 97 17.13 -1.18 -3.89
CA ALA A 97 15.98 -1.78 -3.22
C ALA A 97 14.87 -0.75 -2.92
N ARG A 98 15.23 0.50 -2.58
CA ARG A 98 14.24 1.58 -2.39
C ARG A 98 13.51 1.92 -3.67
N GLU A 99 14.23 2.03 -4.79
CA GLU A 99 13.63 2.32 -6.08
C GLU A 99 12.69 1.19 -6.54
N PHE A 100 13.12 -0.05 -6.34
CA PHE A 100 12.28 -1.22 -6.59
C PHE A 100 10.97 -1.18 -5.78
N LEU A 101 11.05 -0.90 -4.48
CA LEU A 101 9.88 -0.85 -3.59
C LEU A 101 8.97 0.35 -3.89
N ARG A 102 9.52 1.46 -4.39
CA ARG A 102 8.72 2.61 -4.85
C ARG A 102 7.88 2.23 -6.04
N PHE A 103 8.54 1.68 -7.06
CA PHE A 103 7.86 1.25 -8.25
C PHE A 103 6.83 0.17 -7.94
N ALA A 104 7.14 -0.76 -7.02
CA ALA A 104 6.19 -1.79 -6.56
C ALA A 104 4.92 -1.19 -5.97
N ALA A 105 5.04 -0.16 -5.11
CA ALA A 105 3.89 0.50 -4.51
C ALA A 105 3.02 1.21 -5.56
N THR A 106 3.64 1.93 -6.50
CA THR A 106 2.91 2.61 -7.58
C THR A 106 2.27 1.60 -8.54
N ALA A 107 3.00 0.56 -8.94
CA ALA A 107 2.49 -0.49 -9.83
C ALA A 107 1.31 -1.24 -9.21
N SER A 108 1.35 -1.50 -7.89
CA SER A 108 0.23 -2.11 -7.15
C SER A 108 -1.05 -1.31 -7.24
N LEU A 109 -0.95 0.02 -7.07
CA LEU A 109 -2.10 0.89 -7.19
C LEU A 109 -2.64 0.95 -8.62
N MET A 110 -1.74 1.00 -9.62
CA MET A 110 -2.12 1.02 -11.03
C MET A 110 -2.77 -0.30 -11.47
N CYS A 111 -2.30 -1.45 -10.99
CA CYS A 111 -2.93 -2.75 -11.27
C CYS A 111 -4.30 -2.87 -10.62
N GLY A 112 -4.47 -2.31 -9.41
CA GLY A 112 -5.79 -2.21 -8.78
C GLY A 112 -6.78 -1.40 -9.63
N LEU A 113 -6.33 -0.26 -10.19
CA LEU A 113 -7.12 0.54 -11.12
C LEU A 113 -7.42 -0.19 -12.44
N PHE A 114 -6.52 -1.03 -12.92
CA PHE A 114 -6.80 -1.89 -14.07
C PHE A 114 -7.93 -2.90 -13.78
N GLY A 115 -7.96 -3.46 -12.57
CA GLY A 115 -9.05 -4.33 -12.11
C GLY A 115 -10.41 -3.62 -12.07
N THR A 116 -10.45 -2.33 -11.71
CA THR A 116 -11.71 -1.57 -11.74
C THR A 116 -12.22 -1.36 -13.16
N LEU A 117 -11.34 -1.11 -14.13
CA LEU A 117 -11.71 -1.01 -15.54
C LEU A 117 -12.26 -2.34 -16.08
N ALA A 118 -11.60 -3.46 -15.75
CA ALA A 118 -12.06 -4.79 -16.15
C ALA A 118 -13.44 -5.11 -15.56
N GLY A 119 -13.66 -4.82 -14.28
CA GLY A 119 -14.96 -5.00 -13.63
C GLY A 119 -16.04 -4.05 -14.15
N ALA A 120 -15.72 -2.80 -14.47
CA ALA A 120 -16.64 -1.85 -15.07
C ALA A 120 -17.15 -2.33 -16.45
N VAL A 121 -16.27 -2.94 -17.26
CA VAL A 121 -16.68 -3.57 -18.53
C VAL A 121 -17.65 -4.73 -18.29
N MET A 122 -17.43 -5.53 -17.24
CA MET A 122 -18.36 -6.62 -16.88
C MET A 122 -19.71 -6.10 -16.40
N VAL A 123 -19.74 -5.03 -15.61
CA VAL A 123 -20.97 -4.36 -15.17
C VAL A 123 -21.78 -3.86 -16.36
N LEU A 124 -21.14 -3.17 -17.32
CA LEU A 124 -21.82 -2.65 -18.50
C LEU A 124 -22.40 -3.75 -19.39
N ARG A 125 -21.81 -4.95 -19.41
CA ARG A 125 -22.31 -6.10 -20.18
C ARG A 125 -23.48 -6.82 -19.50
N GLY A 126 -23.62 -6.68 -18.18
CA GLY A 126 -24.63 -7.36 -17.36
C GLY A 126 -25.91 -6.56 -17.08
N LEU A 127 -26.12 -5.41 -17.74
CA LEU A 127 -27.25 -4.51 -17.44
C LEU A 127 -28.65 -5.12 -17.65
N ALA A 128 -28.75 -6.23 -18.38
CA ALA A 128 -30.01 -6.93 -18.62
C ALA A 128 -30.41 -7.90 -17.49
N ASP A 129 -29.48 -8.30 -16.61
CA ASP A 129 -29.74 -9.27 -15.54
C ASP A 129 -29.12 -8.81 -14.21
N PRO A 130 -29.92 -8.34 -13.23
CA PRO A 130 -29.40 -7.81 -11.97
C PRO A 130 -28.68 -8.84 -11.11
N ALA A 131 -28.96 -10.14 -11.29
CA ALA A 131 -28.27 -11.20 -10.54
C ALA A 131 -26.78 -11.30 -10.91
N ALA A 132 -26.40 -10.91 -12.14
CA ALA A 132 -25.02 -10.93 -12.61
C ALA A 132 -24.19 -9.69 -12.20
N LEU A 133 -24.83 -8.66 -11.64
CA LEU A 133 -24.15 -7.42 -11.25
C LEU A 133 -23.30 -7.57 -9.97
N GLY A 134 -23.76 -8.37 -9.01
CA GLY A 134 -23.08 -8.55 -7.73
C GLY A 134 -21.61 -8.99 -7.87
N PRO A 135 -21.31 -10.07 -8.62
CA PRO A 135 -19.93 -10.53 -8.83
C PRO A 135 -19.04 -9.51 -9.54
N ALA A 136 -19.58 -8.76 -10.51
CA ALA A 136 -18.81 -7.77 -11.28
C ALA A 136 -18.43 -6.55 -10.41
N VAL A 137 -19.35 -6.07 -9.57
CA VAL A 137 -19.08 -4.98 -8.63
C VAL A 137 -18.13 -5.42 -7.52
N ALA A 138 -18.26 -6.67 -7.04
CA ALA A 138 -17.34 -7.23 -6.04
C ALA A 138 -15.89 -7.23 -6.56
N LEU A 139 -15.65 -7.65 -7.80
CA LEU A 139 -14.32 -7.63 -8.42
C LEU A 139 -13.70 -6.22 -8.44
N VAL A 140 -14.50 -5.19 -8.76
CA VAL A 140 -14.05 -3.78 -8.76
C VAL A 140 -13.55 -3.35 -7.38
N LEU A 141 -14.35 -3.62 -6.34
CA LEU A 141 -14.04 -3.18 -4.98
C LEU A 141 -12.89 -3.98 -4.38
N LEU A 142 -12.84 -5.29 -4.61
CA LEU A 142 -11.77 -6.16 -4.12
C LEU A 142 -10.42 -5.81 -4.74
N SER A 143 -10.38 -5.58 -6.06
CA SER A 143 -9.15 -5.17 -6.73
C SER A 143 -8.59 -3.86 -6.16
N GLN A 144 -9.45 -2.92 -5.79
CA GLN A 144 -9.03 -1.65 -5.22
C GLN A 144 -8.51 -1.80 -3.78
N ILE A 145 -9.19 -2.60 -2.95
CA ILE A 145 -8.75 -2.92 -1.60
C ILE A 145 -7.40 -3.63 -1.65
N TYR A 146 -7.25 -4.62 -2.54
CA TYR A 146 -5.99 -5.34 -2.70
C TYR A 146 -4.85 -4.45 -3.17
N GLY A 147 -5.10 -3.57 -4.14
CA GLY A 147 -4.09 -2.65 -4.64
C GLY A 147 -3.56 -1.71 -3.56
N VAL A 148 -4.45 -1.18 -2.71
CA VAL A 148 -4.07 -0.28 -1.61
C VAL A 148 -3.35 -1.04 -0.49
N VAL A 149 -3.86 -2.20 -0.07
CA VAL A 149 -3.21 -3.02 0.97
C VAL A 149 -1.80 -3.41 0.54
N GLN A 150 -1.64 -3.90 -0.70
CA GLN A 150 -0.33 -4.29 -1.21
C GLN A 150 0.62 -3.09 -1.36
N ALA A 151 0.14 -1.92 -1.81
CA ALA A 151 0.94 -0.70 -1.87
C ALA A 151 1.40 -0.24 -0.47
N SER A 152 0.54 -0.31 0.54
CA SER A 152 0.88 0.01 1.94
C SER A 152 1.95 -0.93 2.51
N LEU A 153 1.91 -2.21 2.16
CA LEU A 153 2.94 -3.18 2.56
C LEU A 153 4.30 -2.88 1.91
N CYS A 154 4.32 -2.61 0.61
CA CYS A 154 5.55 -2.19 -0.10
C CYS A 154 6.13 -0.90 0.51
N TRP A 155 5.28 0.03 0.93
CA TRP A 155 5.70 1.25 1.60
C TRP A 155 6.39 0.98 2.94
N CYS A 156 5.81 0.13 3.78
CA CYS A 156 6.41 -0.29 5.05
C CYS A 156 7.78 -0.94 4.85
N ALA A 157 7.91 -1.81 3.84
CA ALA A 157 9.19 -2.43 3.49
C ALA A 157 10.25 -1.38 3.11
N MET A 158 9.86 -0.37 2.31
CA MET A 158 10.76 0.70 1.89
C MET A 158 11.26 1.53 3.07
N ILE A 159 10.37 1.87 4.01
CA ILE A 159 10.75 2.58 5.24
C ILE A 159 11.80 1.79 6.01
N ARG A 160 11.62 0.47 6.13
CA ARG A 160 12.56 -0.40 6.85
C ARG A 160 13.94 -0.42 6.18
N VAL A 161 14.01 -0.49 4.85
CA VAL A 161 15.26 -0.42 4.08
C VAL A 161 15.92 0.97 4.17
N GLY A 162 15.12 2.04 4.17
CA GLY A 162 15.59 3.43 4.24
C GLY A 162 16.21 3.85 5.58
N ARG A 163 16.05 3.04 6.65
CA ARG A 163 16.60 3.33 7.99
C ARG A 163 18.12 3.47 8.02
N ASN A 164 18.83 2.87 7.07
CA ASN A 164 20.29 2.78 7.06
C ASN A 164 20.96 3.70 6.03
N VAL A 165 20.17 4.34 5.14
CA VAL A 165 20.63 5.39 4.20
C VAL A 165 20.27 6.79 4.73
N ALA A 166 20.17 6.93 6.05
CA ALA A 166 19.70 8.14 6.72
C ALA A 166 20.82 9.18 6.99
N ASP A 167 21.90 9.15 6.22
CA ASP A 167 22.95 10.19 6.26
C ASP A 167 22.70 11.35 5.27
N ASP A 168 21.74 11.23 4.34
CA ASP A 168 21.34 12.36 3.48
C ASP A 168 19.97 12.92 3.89
N GLY A 169 19.97 13.61 5.05
CA GLY A 169 18.80 14.02 5.82
C GLY A 169 17.80 14.98 5.14
N ARG A 170 18.00 15.36 3.87
CA ARG A 170 17.10 16.30 3.16
C ARG A 170 16.19 15.66 2.10
N ARG A 171 16.59 14.57 1.45
CA ARG A 171 15.77 13.91 0.41
C ARG A 171 14.81 12.87 0.99
N GLY A 172 15.27 12.07 1.95
CA GLY A 172 14.45 11.01 2.56
C GLY A 172 13.22 11.51 3.34
N GLY A 173 13.26 12.73 3.88
CA GLY A 173 12.14 13.31 4.64
C GLY A 173 10.95 13.72 3.77
N ARG A 174 11.20 14.23 2.56
CA ARG A 174 10.14 14.64 1.61
C ARG A 174 9.41 13.43 1.03
N GLU A 175 10.17 12.43 0.62
CA GLU A 175 9.64 11.19 0.05
C GLU A 175 8.83 10.38 1.09
N PHE A 176 9.23 10.45 2.36
CA PHE A 176 8.49 9.83 3.47
C PHE A 176 7.18 10.57 3.78
N ALA A 177 7.18 11.90 3.68
CA ALA A 177 6.00 12.73 3.88
C ALA A 177 4.99 12.57 2.73
N GLU A 178 5.45 12.59 1.48
CA GLU A 178 4.61 12.46 0.27
C GLU A 178 3.88 11.12 0.18
N ALA A 179 4.46 10.08 0.75
CA ALA A 179 3.87 8.77 0.68
C ALA A 179 3.17 8.32 1.95
N SER A 180 3.52 8.90 3.10
CA SER A 180 2.63 8.85 4.26
C SER A 180 1.30 9.54 3.94
N SER A 181 1.32 10.67 3.21
CA SER A 181 0.09 11.32 2.76
C SER A 181 -0.65 10.51 1.69
N ALA A 182 0.04 9.90 0.73
CA ALA A 182 -0.61 9.05 -0.28
C ALA A 182 -1.32 7.82 0.33
N CYS A 183 -0.70 7.15 1.32
CA CYS A 183 -1.35 6.05 2.04
C CYS A 183 -2.54 6.53 2.89
N LEU A 184 -2.43 7.65 3.59
CA LEU A 184 -3.54 8.19 4.39
C LEU A 184 -4.72 8.60 3.51
N VAL A 185 -4.47 9.24 2.37
CA VAL A 185 -5.53 9.59 1.41
C VAL A 185 -6.21 8.34 0.87
N GLY A 186 -5.45 7.30 0.51
CA GLY A 186 -6.02 6.01 0.06
C GLY A 186 -6.90 5.34 1.12
N VAL A 187 -6.44 5.28 2.37
CA VAL A 187 -7.20 4.69 3.49
C VAL A 187 -8.44 5.53 3.84
N MET A 188 -8.33 6.86 3.82
CA MET A 188 -9.47 7.74 4.08
C MET A 188 -10.52 7.67 2.96
N SER A 189 -10.10 7.52 1.70
CA SER A 189 -11.03 7.30 0.57
C SER A 189 -11.78 5.98 0.71
N ILE A 190 -11.11 4.89 1.09
CA ILE A 190 -11.77 3.58 1.24
C ILE A 190 -12.73 3.58 2.44
N THR A 191 -12.31 4.15 3.58
CA THR A 191 -13.18 4.27 4.77
C THR A 191 -14.39 5.15 4.47
N GLY A 192 -14.21 6.24 3.72
CA GLY A 192 -15.29 7.12 3.30
C GLY A 192 -16.31 6.44 2.37
N ILE A 193 -15.83 5.67 1.37
CA ILE A 193 -16.71 4.89 0.48
C ILE A 193 -17.48 3.82 1.28
N PHE A 194 -16.81 3.14 2.22
CA PHE A 194 -17.46 2.13 3.05
C PHE A 194 -18.52 2.74 3.99
N VAL A 195 -18.23 3.87 4.63
CA VAL A 195 -19.21 4.61 5.45
C VAL A 195 -20.40 5.08 4.61
N LEU A 196 -20.16 5.59 3.40
CA LEU A 196 -21.22 6.00 2.47
C LEU A 196 -22.09 4.81 2.05
N VAL A 197 -21.48 3.66 1.75
CA VAL A 197 -22.21 2.43 1.40
C VAL A 197 -23.01 1.91 2.60
N TRP A 198 -22.46 1.95 3.81
CA TRP A 198 -23.17 1.57 5.03
C TRP A 198 -24.37 2.49 5.31
N GLN A 199 -24.20 3.80 5.14
CA GLN A 199 -25.30 4.76 5.26
C GLN A 199 -26.36 4.57 4.16
N ALA A 200 -25.95 4.24 2.93
CA ALA A 200 -26.88 3.97 1.84
C ALA A 200 -27.67 2.66 2.05
N LEU A 201 -27.04 1.62 2.61
CA LEU A 201 -27.69 0.35 2.92
C LEU A 201 -28.60 0.42 4.15
N GLY A 202 -28.29 1.27 5.14
CA GLY A 202 -29.16 1.51 6.30
C GLY A 202 -30.36 2.43 6.02
N ALA A 203 -30.43 3.02 4.83
CA ALA A 203 -31.53 3.86 4.37
C ALA A 203 -32.50 3.14 3.40
N ALA A 204 -32.23 1.86 3.08
CA ALA A 204 -33.11 0.97 2.33
C ALA A 204 -33.77 -0.05 3.27
#